data_AF-A0A971XUP0-F1
#
_entry.id   AF-A0A971XUP0-F1
#
_cell.length_a   1.000
_cell.length_b   1.000
_cell.length_c   1.000
_cell.angle_alpha   90.00
_cell.angle_beta   90.00
_cell.angle_gamma   90.00
#
_symmetry.space_group_name_H-M   'P 1'
#
loop_
_entity.id
_entity.type
_entity.pdbx_description
1 polymer ?
#
loop_
_entity_poly.entity_id
_entity_poly.type
_entity_poly.pdbx_seq_one_letter_code
_entity_poly.pdbx_strand_id
1 'polypeptide(L)'
;MRRRRRTAVIIITLCLVLGLSWAALAEGEESYYPPVGEIIIEGYNRVERSVVEKAITETKVGEPVNEDKIRSDLQAIANTGYFFDVRANFAEGPEGLAVIFTVVENPVVTKVEVVNDVLPITELRRYMTTRPGRVLNLEELRQDVQILVQKSFEDYGIPVRVHDVVLNEAGEVRIIINETRVADVIIEGNNKTQDYVIARELKIKSGDILDMNVLNQGLRRVLMLGYFDEVSRDLQDTDDPDKVNLVVTVTERKTGVFTGGAGYSSAEGFIGYVDVADQNFLGRGQQVNIRWEFGQKRNNYNVGFFEPYLNENGLFMGFNVYNRLSRDRIRWLDDGTEQKYDYHRTGGDITLGQPISEYTKASLRLKIENYENTTSEDVTLERGNLRTLRLQTVTNTTDHPFFPTTGIKNILSAELGGYFLGGDKDFTKYQADLSKYMQVGSNGQTLAVRVHTGFISGDAPDQELFFVGGSETVRGYKFGDFIGEKTITINGEYRFPITDIIHGVVFVDTGSAWVRSERMSLSDLHTGYGVGVRLDTPIGVLRLDYGIGEEGGQAYFSLGQAF
;
A
#
# COMPACT_ATOMS: atom_id res chain seq x y z
N MET A 1 36.35 -39.75 -22.44
CA MET A 1 36.72 -38.43 -23.00
C MET A 1 35.84 -37.34 -22.38
N ARG A 2 36.30 -36.65 -21.34
CA ARG A 2 35.67 -35.43 -20.81
C ARG A 2 36.81 -34.45 -20.49
N ARG A 3 37.03 -33.49 -21.39
CA ARG A 3 38.05 -32.44 -21.23
C ARG A 3 37.62 -31.50 -20.10
N ARG A 4 38.27 -31.61 -18.94
CA ARG A 4 38.27 -30.59 -17.90
C ARG A 4 38.96 -29.33 -18.48
N ARG A 5 38.19 -28.27 -18.74
CA ARG A 5 38.76 -26.93 -18.94
C ARG A 5 39.22 -26.43 -17.57
N ARG A 6 40.52 -26.25 -17.41
CA ARG A 6 41.12 -25.58 -16.25
C ARG A 6 40.94 -24.08 -16.47
N THR A 7 40.09 -23.45 -15.67
CA THR A 7 39.98 -21.99 -15.57
C THR A 7 41.15 -21.54 -14.69
N ALA A 8 42.10 -20.80 -15.25
CA ALA A 8 43.15 -20.16 -14.48
C ALA A 8 42.58 -18.87 -13.87
N VAL A 9 42.43 -18.86 -12.56
CA VAL A 9 42.14 -17.65 -11.78
C VAL A 9 43.48 -16.95 -11.56
N ILE A 10 43.66 -15.78 -12.15
CA ILE A 10 44.82 -14.92 -11.87
C ILE A 10 44.44 -14.06 -10.67
N ILE A 11 45.00 -14.38 -9.51
CA ILE A 11 45.01 -13.50 -8.34
C ILE A 11 46.00 -12.38 -8.67
N ILE A 12 45.50 -11.16 -8.88
CA ILE A 12 46.34 -9.98 -9.14
C ILE A 12 47.10 -9.68 -7.84
N THR A 13 48.34 -10.14 -7.81
CA THR A 13 49.32 -9.73 -6.79
C THR A 13 50.05 -8.54 -7.37
N LEU A 14 49.90 -7.37 -6.74
CA LEU A 14 50.59 -6.14 -7.12
C LEU A 14 52.10 -6.31 -6.84
N CYS A 15 52.83 -6.91 -7.77
CA CYS A 15 54.27 -7.12 -7.65
C CYS A 15 55.02 -5.86 -8.13
N LEU A 16 55.27 -4.96 -7.18
CA LEU A 16 56.24 -3.87 -7.32
C LEU A 16 57.65 -4.49 -7.18
N VAL A 17 58.27 -4.85 -8.30
CA VAL A 17 59.63 -5.42 -8.30
C VAL A 17 60.65 -4.27 -8.32
N LEU A 18 61.17 -3.93 -7.13
CA LEU A 18 62.36 -3.11 -6.96
C LEU A 18 63.59 -4.00 -7.03
N GLY A 19 64.31 -3.96 -8.15
CA GLY A 19 65.64 -4.55 -8.28
C GLY A 19 66.71 -3.48 -8.10
N LEU A 20 67.34 -3.42 -6.93
CA LEU A 20 68.53 -2.60 -6.66
C LEU A 20 69.62 -3.50 -6.05
N SER A 21 70.65 -3.77 -6.83
CA SER A 21 71.90 -4.39 -6.38
C SER A 21 72.72 -3.39 -5.55
N TRP A 22 73.24 -3.82 -4.41
CA TRP A 22 74.10 -3.03 -3.54
C TRP A 22 75.36 -2.49 -4.25
N ALA A 23 75.60 -1.19 -4.08
CA ALA A 23 76.93 -0.59 -4.10
C ALA A 23 77.10 0.28 -2.85
N ALA A 24 78.33 0.32 -2.35
CA ALA A 24 78.73 0.73 -1.01
C ALA A 24 78.43 2.20 -0.64
N LEU A 25 78.35 2.42 0.68
CA LEU A 25 78.37 3.73 1.32
C LEU A 25 79.61 4.54 0.90
N ALA A 26 79.38 5.71 0.31
CA ALA A 26 80.34 6.81 0.26
C ALA A 26 79.60 8.09 0.70
N GLU A 27 80.14 8.75 1.72
CA GLU A 27 79.66 10.05 2.21
C GLU A 27 79.99 11.17 1.21
N GLY A 28 79.00 11.99 0.91
CA GLY A 28 79.16 13.43 0.68
C GLY A 28 79.86 13.90 -0.61
N GLU A 29 79.22 13.72 -1.76
CA GLU A 29 79.40 14.60 -2.93
C GLU A 29 78.02 15.13 -3.33
N GLU A 30 77.89 16.43 -3.63
CA GLU A 30 76.73 16.99 -4.33
C GLU A 30 76.60 16.24 -5.66
N SER A 31 75.67 15.27 -5.69
CA SER A 31 75.45 14.46 -6.88
C SER A 31 74.92 15.37 -7.98
N TYR A 32 75.79 15.67 -8.96
CA TYR A 32 75.42 16.39 -10.17
C TYR A 32 74.53 15.49 -11.00
N TYR A 33 73.21 15.59 -10.81
CA TYR A 33 72.25 14.92 -11.66
C TYR A 33 72.28 15.58 -13.04
N PRO A 34 72.55 14.83 -14.13
CA PRO A 34 72.52 15.39 -15.46
C PRO A 34 71.16 16.04 -15.72
N PRO A 35 71.11 17.17 -16.45
CA PRO A 35 69.84 17.76 -16.84
C PRO A 35 69.07 16.78 -17.73
N VAL A 36 67.74 16.86 -17.68
CA VAL A 36 66.85 16.16 -18.61
C VAL A 36 67.07 16.78 -19.99
N GLY A 37 67.71 16.04 -20.89
CA GLY A 37 68.00 16.49 -22.26
C GLY A 37 66.77 16.42 -23.16
N GLU A 38 65.97 15.35 -23.01
CA GLU A 38 64.71 15.18 -23.73
C GLU A 38 63.77 14.23 -22.99
N ILE A 39 62.46 14.33 -23.29
CA ILE A 39 61.42 13.43 -22.78
C ILE A 39 60.86 12.64 -23.95
N ILE A 40 60.99 11.32 -23.89
CA ILE A 40 60.51 10.38 -24.91
C ILE A 40 59.38 9.56 -24.31
N ILE A 41 58.32 9.33 -25.07
CA ILE A 41 57.20 8.49 -24.67
C ILE A 41 57.14 7.32 -25.66
N GLU A 42 57.03 6.10 -25.17
CA GLU A 42 57.00 4.87 -25.98
C GLU A 42 55.89 3.91 -25.52
N GLY A 43 55.41 3.07 -26.43
CA GLY A 43 54.43 2.01 -26.11
C GLY A 43 52.96 2.41 -26.21
N TYR A 44 52.66 3.68 -26.52
CA TYR A 44 51.33 4.12 -26.94
C TYR A 44 51.07 3.70 -28.40
N ASN A 45 49.86 3.19 -28.66
CA ASN A 45 49.42 2.69 -29.96
C ASN A 45 48.04 3.27 -30.34
N ARG A 46 47.07 3.20 -29.43
CA ARG A 46 45.67 3.63 -29.64
C ARG A 46 45.28 4.84 -28.80
N VAL A 47 45.94 5.06 -27.67
CA VAL A 47 45.77 6.24 -26.84
C VAL A 47 46.51 7.40 -27.49
N GLU A 48 45.87 8.57 -27.56
CA GLU A 48 46.52 9.75 -28.10
C GLU A 48 47.73 10.14 -27.25
N ARG A 49 48.85 10.43 -27.93
CA ARG A 49 50.10 10.89 -27.28
C ARG A 49 49.86 12.06 -26.32
N SER A 50 48.94 12.96 -26.68
CA SER A 50 48.59 14.14 -25.88
C SER A 50 48.07 13.82 -24.47
N VAL A 51 47.51 12.62 -24.26
CA VAL A 51 47.03 12.16 -22.95
C VAL A 51 48.22 11.91 -22.01
N VAL A 52 49.27 11.28 -22.51
CA VAL A 52 50.49 11.00 -21.73
C VAL A 52 51.29 12.27 -21.51
N GLU A 53 51.41 13.12 -22.54
CA GLU A 53 52.13 14.40 -22.44
C GLU A 53 51.50 15.34 -21.41
N LYS A 54 50.17 15.44 -21.37
CA LYS A 54 49.47 16.27 -20.37
C LYS A 54 49.58 15.73 -18.95
N ALA A 55 49.83 14.43 -18.79
CA ALA A 55 50.02 13.81 -17.48
C ALA A 55 51.44 14.03 -16.92
N ILE A 56 52.42 14.33 -17.77
CA ILE A 56 53.79 14.66 -17.37
C ILE A 56 53.86 16.16 -17.08
N THR A 57 53.84 16.55 -15.81
CA THR A 57 53.80 17.95 -15.40
C THR A 57 55.02 18.39 -14.60
N GLU A 58 55.69 17.44 -13.93
CA GLU A 58 56.80 17.73 -13.02
C GLU A 58 58.17 17.65 -13.71
N THR A 59 58.40 16.62 -14.52
CA THR A 59 59.63 16.40 -15.27
C THR A 59 59.72 17.38 -16.44
N LYS A 60 60.77 18.20 -16.49
CA LYS A 60 60.96 19.23 -17.52
C LYS A 60 62.34 19.18 -18.13
N VAL A 61 62.40 19.42 -19.43
CA VAL A 61 63.65 19.54 -20.19
C VAL A 61 64.48 20.72 -19.63
N GLY A 62 65.77 20.48 -19.42
CA GLY A 62 66.72 21.46 -18.88
C GLY A 62 66.83 21.50 -17.34
N GLU A 63 65.96 20.81 -16.61
CA GLU A 63 66.08 20.67 -15.14
C GLU A 63 66.88 19.42 -14.75
N PRO A 64 67.56 19.39 -13.59
CA PRO A 64 68.22 18.18 -13.08
C PRO A 64 67.22 17.03 -12.94
N VAL A 65 67.64 15.82 -13.33
CA VAL A 65 66.84 14.61 -13.10
C VAL A 65 66.50 14.49 -11.61
N ASN A 66 65.21 14.29 -11.32
CA ASN A 66 64.70 14.16 -9.96
C ASN A 66 63.75 12.96 -9.88
N GLU A 67 64.10 11.97 -9.07
CA GLU A 67 63.33 10.72 -8.95
C GLU A 67 61.91 10.93 -8.42
N ASP A 68 61.70 11.90 -7.52
CA ASP A 68 60.37 12.15 -6.95
C ASP A 68 59.45 12.80 -8.00
N LYS A 69 59.98 13.67 -8.85
CA LYS A 69 59.24 14.23 -9.99
C LYS A 69 58.84 13.15 -11.00
N ILE A 70 59.78 12.26 -11.34
CA ILE A 70 59.51 11.14 -12.25
C ILE A 70 58.48 10.19 -11.65
N ARG A 71 58.58 9.88 -10.35
CA ARG A 71 57.58 9.05 -9.65
C ARG A 71 56.20 9.69 -9.66
N SER A 72 56.12 11.00 -9.45
CA SER A 72 54.87 11.76 -9.52
C SER A 72 54.25 11.69 -10.92
N ASP A 73 55.04 11.89 -11.98
CA ASP A 73 54.57 11.80 -13.36
C ASP A 73 54.17 10.36 -13.74
N LEU A 74 54.91 9.34 -13.28
CA LEU A 74 54.52 7.93 -13.46
C LEU A 74 53.16 7.65 -12.83
N GLN A 75 52.92 8.16 -11.62
CA GLN A 75 51.63 8.03 -10.95
C GLN A 75 50.54 8.82 -11.66
N ALA A 76 50.83 10.03 -12.17
CA ALA A 76 49.90 10.82 -12.95
C ALA A 76 49.49 10.12 -14.27
N ILE A 77 50.45 9.52 -14.98
CA ILE A 77 50.20 8.71 -16.18
C ILE A 77 49.35 7.49 -15.82
N ALA A 78 49.66 6.76 -14.75
CA ALA A 78 48.85 5.61 -14.30
C ALA A 78 47.42 6.04 -13.94
N ASN A 79 47.26 7.18 -13.28
CA ASN A 79 45.97 7.76 -12.90
C ASN A 79 45.13 8.22 -14.10
N THR A 80 45.70 8.31 -15.32
CA THR A 80 44.88 8.49 -16.54
C THR A 80 43.97 7.30 -16.80
N GLY A 81 44.27 6.12 -16.23
CA GLY A 81 43.44 4.92 -16.29
C GLY A 81 43.54 4.12 -17.58
N TYR A 82 44.32 4.56 -18.58
CA TYR A 82 44.44 3.91 -19.88
C TYR A 82 45.56 2.85 -19.98
N PHE A 83 46.44 2.78 -19.00
CA PHE A 83 47.66 1.98 -19.07
C PHE A 83 47.67 0.90 -17.98
N PHE A 84 48.04 -0.31 -18.37
CA PHE A 84 48.21 -1.47 -17.51
C PHE A 84 49.54 -1.42 -16.76
N ASP A 85 50.59 -0.91 -17.41
CA ASP A 85 51.94 -0.77 -16.85
C ASP A 85 52.57 0.53 -17.34
N VAL A 86 53.29 1.22 -16.47
CA VAL A 86 53.94 2.51 -16.74
C VAL A 86 55.32 2.48 -16.08
N ARG A 87 56.38 2.68 -16.87
CA ARG A 87 57.77 2.64 -16.40
C ARG A 87 58.57 3.81 -16.97
N ALA A 88 59.60 4.21 -16.25
CA ALA A 88 60.59 5.15 -16.74
C ALA A 88 61.94 4.46 -16.90
N ASN A 89 62.60 4.70 -18.02
CA ASN A 89 63.97 4.29 -18.31
C ASN A 89 64.81 5.52 -18.68
N PHE A 90 66.13 5.39 -18.59
CA PHE A 90 67.05 6.48 -18.91
C PHE A 90 68.00 6.05 -20.02
N ALA A 91 68.33 6.98 -20.93
CA ALA A 91 69.35 6.81 -21.95
C ALA A 91 70.23 8.06 -22.04
N GLU A 92 71.48 7.92 -22.47
CA GLU A 92 72.36 9.07 -22.72
C GLU A 92 71.90 9.81 -23.98
N GLY A 93 71.70 11.13 -23.87
CA GLY A 93 71.31 12.02 -24.96
C GLY A 93 72.34 13.13 -25.20
N PRO A 94 72.24 13.86 -26.33
CA PRO A 94 73.22 14.88 -26.72
C PRO A 94 73.28 16.10 -25.78
N GLU A 95 72.15 16.43 -25.14
CA GLU A 95 71.99 17.61 -24.26
C GLU A 95 71.75 17.25 -22.78
N GLY A 96 71.87 15.96 -22.41
CA GLY A 96 71.58 15.47 -21.06
C GLY A 96 71.05 14.03 -21.06
N LEU A 97 70.48 13.58 -19.95
CA LEU A 97 69.80 12.27 -19.89
C LEU A 97 68.44 12.35 -20.60
N ALA A 98 68.16 11.42 -21.51
CA ALA A 98 66.83 11.22 -22.08
C ALA A 98 65.98 10.39 -21.10
N VAL A 99 64.84 10.93 -20.68
CA VAL A 99 63.87 10.22 -19.82
C VAL A 99 62.81 9.58 -20.72
N ILE A 100 62.77 8.25 -20.73
CA ILE A 100 61.90 7.46 -21.60
C ILE A 100 60.77 6.87 -20.76
N PHE A 101 59.57 7.41 -20.91
CA PHE A 101 58.36 6.85 -20.32
C PHE A 101 57.80 5.76 -21.23
N THR A 102 57.92 4.49 -20.82
CA THR A 102 57.36 3.33 -21.52
C THR A 102 56.02 2.97 -20.90
N VAL A 103 54.95 2.99 -21.70
CA VAL A 103 53.58 2.64 -21.28
C VAL A 103 53.08 1.38 -21.98
N VAL A 104 52.29 0.58 -21.28
CA VAL A 104 51.55 -0.56 -21.86
C VAL A 104 50.07 -0.25 -21.78
N GLU A 105 49.42 -0.05 -22.93
CA GLU A 105 47.99 0.23 -22.99
C GLU A 105 47.14 -0.92 -22.45
N ASN A 106 46.02 -0.57 -21.83
CA ASN A 106 44.97 -1.52 -21.51
C ASN A 106 44.39 -2.17 -22.77
N PRO A 107 43.81 -3.39 -22.66
CA PRO A 107 43.18 -4.04 -23.79
C PRO A 107 41.99 -3.24 -24.34
N VAL A 108 41.71 -3.41 -25.63
CA VAL A 108 40.50 -2.86 -26.26
C VAL A 108 39.30 -3.66 -25.77
N VAL A 109 38.27 -2.99 -25.27
CA VAL A 109 37.05 -3.63 -24.81
C VAL A 109 36.37 -4.34 -25.98
N THR A 110 36.18 -5.66 -25.88
CA THR A 110 35.51 -6.47 -26.90
C THR A 110 34.07 -6.77 -26.51
N LYS A 111 33.82 -6.99 -25.22
CA LYS A 111 32.49 -7.27 -24.67
C LYS A 111 32.39 -6.67 -23.27
N VAL A 112 31.24 -6.08 -22.97
CA VAL A 112 30.85 -5.70 -21.60
C VAL A 112 29.66 -6.55 -21.21
N GLU A 113 29.73 -7.21 -20.07
CA GLU A 113 28.66 -8.05 -19.53
C GLU A 113 28.44 -7.70 -18.06
N VAL A 114 27.21 -7.32 -17.71
CA VAL A 114 26.79 -7.12 -16.32
C VAL A 114 25.92 -8.31 -15.96
N VAL A 115 26.26 -9.00 -14.88
CA VAL A 115 25.57 -10.20 -14.41
C VAL A 115 24.89 -9.90 -13.08
N ASN A 116 23.59 -10.20 -13.00
CA ASN A 116 22.74 -10.13 -11.81
C ASN A 116 21.55 -11.09 -11.97
N ASP A 117 20.70 -11.19 -10.94
CA ASP A 117 19.56 -12.11 -10.94
C ASP A 117 18.25 -11.46 -11.45
N VAL A 118 17.99 -10.18 -11.15
CA VAL A 118 16.65 -9.57 -11.29
C VAL A 118 16.62 -8.25 -12.07
N LEU A 119 17.68 -7.45 -12.03
CA LEU A 119 17.70 -6.11 -12.60
C LEU A 119 17.75 -6.11 -14.14
N PRO A 120 17.05 -5.17 -14.82
CA PRO A 120 17.05 -5.07 -16.28
C PRO A 120 18.38 -4.49 -16.81
N ILE A 121 19.34 -5.38 -17.06
CA ILE A 121 20.71 -5.07 -17.50
C ILE A 121 20.75 -4.17 -18.74
N THR A 122 19.82 -4.36 -19.67
CA THR A 122 19.77 -3.58 -20.92
C THR A 122 19.53 -2.09 -20.69
N GLU A 123 18.84 -1.73 -19.62
CA GLU A 123 18.58 -0.33 -19.25
C GLU A 123 19.77 0.23 -18.46
N LEU A 124 20.23 -0.51 -17.45
CA LEU A 124 21.37 -0.10 -16.62
C LEU A 124 22.66 0.14 -17.42
N ARG A 125 22.91 -0.67 -18.44
CA ARG A 125 24.07 -0.51 -19.33
C ARG A 125 24.07 0.79 -20.14
N ARG A 126 22.93 1.46 -20.30
CA ARG A 126 22.87 2.73 -21.06
C ARG A 126 23.60 3.86 -20.35
N TYR A 127 23.69 3.79 -19.02
CA TYR A 127 24.40 4.75 -18.19
C TYR A 127 25.92 4.54 -18.19
N MET A 128 26.40 3.39 -18.69
CA MET A 128 27.82 3.09 -18.75
C MET A 128 28.51 3.78 -19.94
N THR A 129 29.72 4.25 -19.66
CA THR A 129 30.65 4.84 -20.64
C THR A 129 31.48 3.77 -21.33
N THR A 130 31.88 2.73 -20.58
CA THR A 130 32.63 1.58 -21.07
C THR A 130 31.83 0.81 -22.11
N ARG A 131 32.34 0.78 -23.35
CA ARG A 131 31.67 0.17 -24.50
C ARG A 131 32.67 -0.57 -25.41
N PRO A 132 32.22 -1.63 -26.11
CA PRO A 132 33.07 -2.31 -27.08
C PRO A 132 33.69 -1.38 -28.13
N GLY A 133 34.93 -1.65 -28.50
CA GLY A 133 35.69 -0.94 -29.54
C GLY A 133 36.60 0.19 -29.05
N ARG A 134 36.61 0.50 -27.74
CA ARG A 134 37.48 1.53 -27.13
C ARG A 134 38.58 0.89 -26.28
N VAL A 135 39.70 1.59 -26.10
CA VAL A 135 40.72 1.23 -25.10
C VAL A 135 40.07 1.31 -23.72
N LEU A 136 40.23 0.28 -22.89
CA LEU A 136 39.66 0.26 -21.55
C LEU A 136 40.28 1.37 -20.69
N ASN A 137 39.43 2.21 -20.11
CA ASN A 137 39.82 3.15 -19.07
C ASN A 137 39.32 2.64 -17.71
N LEU A 138 40.25 2.39 -16.77
CA LEU A 138 39.93 1.84 -15.46
C LEU A 138 39.19 2.82 -14.55
N GLU A 139 39.38 4.13 -14.75
CA GLU A 139 38.66 5.16 -14.00
C GLU A 139 37.22 5.29 -14.50
N GLU A 140 37.00 5.27 -15.82
CA GLU A 140 35.65 5.19 -16.39
C GLU A 140 34.92 3.92 -15.95
N LEU A 141 35.60 2.77 -15.94
CA LEU A 141 35.00 1.52 -15.47
C LEU A 141 34.61 1.59 -13.99
N ARG A 142 35.47 2.17 -13.15
CA ARG A 142 35.18 2.39 -11.72
C ARG A 142 33.96 3.29 -11.54
N GLN A 143 33.87 4.38 -12.31
CA GLN A 143 32.71 5.28 -12.28
C GLN A 143 31.44 4.58 -12.78
N ASP A 144 31.54 3.79 -13.86
CA ASP A 144 30.42 3.01 -14.37
C ASP A 144 29.88 2.04 -13.32
N VAL A 145 30.76 1.37 -12.57
CA VAL A 145 30.35 0.49 -11.47
C VAL A 145 29.60 1.26 -10.38
N GLN A 146 30.08 2.44 -9.98
CA GLN A 146 29.38 3.30 -9.01
C GLN A 146 28.02 3.76 -9.53
N ILE A 147 27.94 4.13 -10.81
CA ILE A 147 26.70 4.52 -11.48
C ILE A 147 25.71 3.35 -11.50
N LEU A 148 26.16 2.13 -11.78
CA LEU A 148 25.30 0.93 -11.75
C LEU A 148 24.69 0.72 -10.35
N VAL A 149 25.51 0.83 -9.30
CA VAL A 149 25.04 0.73 -7.91
C VAL A 149 24.03 1.84 -7.61
N GLN A 150 24.35 3.09 -7.94
CA GLN A 150 23.46 4.24 -7.71
C GLN A 150 22.13 4.08 -8.46
N LYS A 151 22.17 3.73 -9.75
CA LYS A 151 20.96 3.61 -10.59
C LYS A 151 20.11 2.40 -10.25
N SER A 152 20.70 1.31 -9.77
CA SER A 152 19.91 0.19 -9.25
C SER A 152 19.00 0.61 -8.09
N PHE A 153 19.50 1.48 -7.21
CA PHE A 153 18.75 2.01 -6.09
C PHE A 153 17.77 3.12 -6.50
N GLU A 154 18.21 4.08 -7.32
CA GLU A 154 17.37 5.21 -7.73
C GLU A 154 16.19 4.79 -8.63
N ASP A 155 16.45 3.98 -9.66
CA ASP A 155 15.44 3.65 -10.68
C ASP A 155 14.56 2.46 -10.26
N TYR A 156 15.11 1.52 -9.48
CA TYR A 156 14.41 0.27 -9.11
C TYR A 156 14.22 0.08 -7.61
N GLY A 157 14.85 0.89 -6.75
CA GLY A 157 14.76 0.74 -5.31
C GLY A 157 15.51 -0.46 -4.74
N ILE A 158 16.40 -1.09 -5.52
CA ILE A 158 17.11 -2.31 -5.11
C ILE A 158 18.59 -1.96 -4.86
N PRO A 159 19.08 -2.04 -3.61
CA PRO A 159 20.49 -1.86 -3.31
C PRO A 159 21.28 -3.10 -3.74
N VAL A 160 22.40 -2.88 -4.43
CA VAL A 160 23.29 -3.95 -4.89
C VAL A 160 24.70 -3.76 -4.35
N ARG A 161 25.43 -4.86 -4.24
CA ARG A 161 26.86 -4.87 -3.94
C ARG A 161 27.64 -5.41 -5.13
N VAL A 162 28.83 -4.88 -5.32
CA VAL A 162 29.73 -5.32 -6.40
C VAL A 162 30.48 -6.54 -5.87
N HIS A 163 30.19 -7.71 -6.42
CA HIS A 163 30.83 -8.96 -6.02
C HIS A 163 32.21 -9.09 -6.67
N ASP A 164 32.29 -8.83 -7.97
CA ASP A 164 33.54 -8.94 -8.72
C ASP A 164 33.52 -8.13 -10.02
N VAL A 165 34.71 -7.72 -10.47
CA VAL A 165 34.93 -7.10 -11.78
C VAL A 165 36.06 -7.85 -12.47
N VAL A 166 35.69 -8.75 -13.38
CA VAL A 166 36.64 -9.61 -14.10
C VAL A 166 37.02 -8.97 -15.43
N LEU A 167 38.33 -8.81 -15.61
CA LEU A 167 38.95 -8.33 -16.84
C LEU A 167 39.83 -9.44 -17.41
N ASN A 168 39.65 -9.81 -18.67
CA ASN A 168 40.52 -10.79 -19.33
C ASN A 168 41.40 -10.16 -20.42
N GLU A 169 42.44 -10.89 -20.82
CA GLU A 169 43.40 -10.46 -21.86
C GLU A 169 42.73 -10.23 -23.23
N ALA A 170 41.56 -10.84 -23.47
CA ALA A 170 40.77 -10.65 -24.68
C ALA A 170 39.94 -9.35 -24.66
N GLY A 171 40.02 -8.55 -23.58
CA GLY A 171 39.27 -7.30 -23.44
C GLY A 171 37.80 -7.49 -23.09
N GLU A 172 37.41 -8.65 -22.56
CA GLU A 172 36.07 -8.86 -22.02
C GLU A 172 36.01 -8.33 -20.59
N VAL A 173 35.06 -7.43 -20.34
CA VAL A 173 34.77 -6.83 -19.04
C VAL A 173 33.49 -7.48 -18.51
N ARG A 174 33.60 -8.18 -17.38
CA ARG A 174 32.45 -8.79 -16.70
C ARG A 174 32.28 -8.21 -15.30
N ILE A 175 31.18 -7.53 -15.07
CA ILE A 175 30.80 -6.94 -13.79
C ILE A 175 29.76 -7.84 -13.15
N ILE A 176 30.02 -8.34 -11.96
CA ILE A 176 29.09 -9.18 -11.19
C ILE A 176 28.57 -8.33 -10.04
N ILE A 177 27.26 -8.06 -10.05
CA ILE A 177 26.58 -7.37 -8.96
C ILE A 177 25.57 -8.32 -8.33
N ASN A 178 25.53 -8.34 -7.00
CA ASN A 178 24.60 -9.14 -6.23
C ASN A 178 23.58 -8.20 -5.58
N GLU A 179 22.30 -8.50 -5.76
CA GLU A 179 21.23 -7.80 -5.07
C GLU A 179 21.27 -8.11 -3.56
N THR A 180 21.15 -7.08 -2.74
CA THR A 180 21.07 -7.25 -1.28
C THR A 180 19.81 -8.05 -0.93
N ARG A 181 19.95 -9.08 -0.10
CA ARG A 181 18.83 -9.89 0.39
C ARG A 181 18.59 -9.68 1.88
N VAL A 182 17.36 -9.95 2.31
CA VAL A 182 17.00 -9.89 3.73
C VAL A 182 17.43 -11.19 4.40
N ALA A 183 18.34 -11.10 5.37
CA ALA A 183 18.73 -12.25 6.19
C ALA A 183 17.62 -12.62 7.17
N ASP A 184 17.20 -11.69 8.00
CA ASP A 184 16.09 -11.84 8.94
C ASP A 184 15.29 -10.54 9.07
N VAL A 185 14.05 -10.67 9.53
CA VAL A 185 13.17 -9.54 9.88
C VAL A 185 13.00 -9.55 11.39
N ILE A 186 13.58 -8.55 12.06
CA ILE A 186 13.57 -8.39 13.51
C ILE A 186 12.60 -7.27 13.84
N ILE A 187 11.67 -7.52 14.76
CA ILE A 187 10.63 -6.56 15.14
C ILE A 187 10.81 -6.21 16.61
N GLU A 188 10.87 -4.92 16.91
CA GLU A 188 11.16 -4.41 18.24
C GLU A 188 10.16 -3.33 18.67
N GLY A 189 9.90 -3.25 19.98
CA GLY A 189 9.00 -2.23 20.58
C GLY A 189 7.52 -2.62 20.61
N ASN A 190 7.16 -3.79 20.06
CA ASN A 190 5.82 -4.37 20.11
C ASN A 190 5.62 -5.25 21.36
N ASN A 191 5.32 -4.63 22.50
CA ASN A 191 5.11 -5.33 23.76
C ASN A 191 3.76 -6.06 23.83
N LYS A 192 2.70 -5.47 23.26
CA LYS A 192 1.36 -6.07 23.18
C LYS A 192 1.19 -6.79 21.85
N THR A 193 1.45 -6.10 20.76
CA THR A 193 1.21 -6.56 19.38
C THR A 193 2.14 -7.71 19.02
N GLN A 194 1.58 -8.76 18.45
CA GLN A 194 2.34 -9.94 18.04
C GLN A 194 3.09 -9.68 16.74
N ASP A 195 4.32 -10.20 16.62
CA ASP A 195 5.21 -10.00 15.46
C ASP A 195 4.52 -10.28 14.12
N TYR A 196 3.71 -11.34 14.04
CA TYR A 196 3.03 -11.72 12.80
C TYR A 196 2.05 -10.66 12.28
N VAL A 197 1.52 -9.80 13.16
CA VAL A 197 0.62 -8.69 12.77
C VAL A 197 1.38 -7.63 11.97
N ILE A 198 2.64 -7.37 12.32
CA ILE A 198 3.52 -6.45 11.64
C ILE A 198 4.13 -7.14 10.40
N ALA A 199 4.64 -8.36 10.56
CA ALA A 199 5.31 -9.10 9.49
C ALA A 199 4.41 -9.33 8.26
N ARG A 200 3.12 -9.66 8.47
CA ARG A 200 2.18 -9.86 7.35
C ARG A 200 1.95 -8.58 6.52
N GLU A 201 2.08 -7.41 7.13
CA GLU A 201 1.93 -6.14 6.42
C GLU A 201 3.20 -5.73 5.68
N LEU A 202 4.38 -6.11 6.17
CA LEU A 202 5.65 -5.81 5.49
C LEU A 202 5.73 -6.46 4.10
N LYS A 203 5.14 -7.66 3.92
CA LYS A 203 5.24 -8.47 2.68
C LYS A 203 6.68 -8.73 2.25
N ILE A 204 7.59 -8.81 3.21
CA ILE A 204 9.00 -9.17 3.03
C ILE A 204 9.29 -10.30 4.01
N LYS A 205 9.92 -11.36 3.52
CA LYS A 205 10.33 -12.52 4.28
C LYS A 205 11.86 -12.69 4.19
N SER A 206 12.41 -13.48 5.11
CA SER A 206 13.81 -13.90 5.02
C SER A 206 14.10 -14.56 3.66
N GLY A 207 15.21 -14.18 3.03
CA GLY A 207 15.65 -14.63 1.70
C GLY A 207 15.20 -13.76 0.52
N ASP A 208 14.20 -12.90 0.73
CA ASP A 208 13.72 -12.00 -0.31
C ASP A 208 14.78 -10.97 -0.71
N ILE A 209 14.71 -10.49 -1.95
CA ILE A 209 15.50 -9.34 -2.39
C ILE A 209 14.96 -8.10 -1.67
N LEU A 210 15.87 -7.28 -1.18
CA LEU A 210 15.53 -6.03 -0.51
C LEU A 210 15.07 -4.99 -1.54
N ASP A 211 13.78 -4.97 -1.84
CA ASP A 211 13.14 -3.91 -2.61
C ASP A 211 12.66 -2.81 -1.65
N MET A 212 13.28 -1.63 -1.74
CA MET A 212 12.97 -0.49 -0.88
C MET A 212 11.59 0.10 -1.15
N ASN A 213 11.06 -0.02 -2.37
CA ASN A 213 9.71 0.41 -2.68
C ASN A 213 8.69 -0.50 -1.98
N VAL A 214 8.89 -1.82 -2.04
CA VAL A 214 8.06 -2.80 -1.32
C VAL A 214 8.15 -2.59 0.19
N LEU A 215 9.36 -2.41 0.73
CA LEU A 215 9.59 -2.16 2.16
C LEU A 215 8.88 -0.88 2.63
N ASN A 216 9.06 0.23 1.91
CA ASN A 216 8.43 1.50 2.26
C ASN A 216 6.89 1.40 2.21
N GLN A 217 6.33 0.68 1.24
CA GLN A 217 4.89 0.40 1.20
C GLN A 217 4.46 -0.50 2.37
N GLY A 218 5.28 -1.47 2.75
CA GLY A 218 5.06 -2.33 3.92
C GLY A 218 5.00 -1.53 5.22
N LEU A 219 5.99 -0.67 5.46
CA LEU A 219 6.02 0.23 6.62
C LEU A 219 4.81 1.17 6.65
N ARG A 220 4.38 1.68 5.48
CA ARG A 220 3.13 2.45 5.38
C ARG A 220 1.92 1.60 5.77
N ARG A 221 1.80 0.35 5.32
CA ARG A 221 0.69 -0.55 5.73
C ARG A 221 0.70 -0.81 7.23
N VAL A 222 1.88 -1.05 7.83
CA VAL A 222 2.04 -1.19 9.28
C VAL A 222 1.55 0.06 10.02
N LEU A 223 1.92 1.26 9.57
CA LEU A 223 1.43 2.51 10.15
C LEU A 223 -0.09 2.68 9.98
N MET A 224 -0.63 2.30 8.81
CA MET A 224 -2.06 2.35 8.50
C MET A 224 -2.92 1.37 9.31
N LEU A 225 -2.31 0.41 10.01
CA LEU A 225 -3.04 -0.40 11.00
C LEU A 225 -3.60 0.47 12.15
N GLY A 226 -2.98 1.62 12.44
CA GLY A 226 -3.38 2.50 13.54
C GLY A 226 -2.98 1.99 14.93
N TYR A 227 -2.08 1.01 15.02
CA TYR A 227 -1.62 0.43 16.29
C TYR A 227 -0.34 1.07 16.84
N PHE A 228 0.32 1.92 16.05
CA PHE A 228 1.62 2.50 16.36
C PHE A 228 1.59 4.02 16.13
N ASP A 229 2.29 4.77 16.98
CA ASP A 229 2.53 6.21 16.80
C ASP A 229 3.72 6.45 15.87
N GLU A 230 4.70 5.56 15.87
CA GLU A 230 5.90 5.63 15.04
C GLU A 230 6.30 4.23 14.55
N VAL A 231 6.77 4.16 13.30
CA VAL A 231 7.34 2.96 12.68
C VAL A 231 8.61 3.39 11.96
N SER A 232 9.75 2.86 12.38
CA SER A 232 11.06 3.11 11.78
C SER A 232 11.73 1.81 11.34
N ARG A 233 12.80 1.95 10.56
CA ARG A 233 13.58 0.83 10.06
C ARG A 233 15.07 1.10 10.19
N ASP A 234 15.82 0.02 10.39
CA ASP A 234 17.27 -0.01 10.35
C ASP A 234 17.72 -1.25 9.55
N LEU A 235 18.84 -1.12 8.84
CA LEU A 235 19.44 -2.21 8.07
C LEU A 235 20.79 -2.53 8.68
N GLN A 236 20.90 -3.69 9.31
CA GLN A 236 22.12 -4.10 9.98
C GLN A 236 22.88 -5.11 9.12
N ASP A 237 24.17 -4.88 8.94
CA ASP A 237 25.04 -5.80 8.20
C ASP A 237 25.12 -7.17 8.89
N THR A 238 25.27 -8.22 8.08
CA THR A 238 25.49 -9.58 8.56
C THR A 238 26.88 -10.09 8.17
N ASP A 239 27.25 -11.29 8.64
CA ASP A 239 28.48 -11.96 8.21
C ASP A 239 28.50 -12.28 6.70
N ASP A 240 27.32 -12.41 6.09
CA ASP A 240 27.17 -12.54 4.65
C ASP A 240 27.10 -11.13 4.03
N PRO A 241 28.09 -10.73 3.22
CA PRO A 241 28.12 -9.41 2.63
C PRO A 241 27.00 -9.20 1.61
N ASP A 242 26.22 -10.19 1.18
CA ASP A 242 25.08 -9.95 0.29
C ASP A 242 23.76 -9.88 1.07
N LYS A 243 23.80 -9.93 2.40
CA LYS A 243 22.60 -9.93 3.25
C LYS A 243 22.65 -8.92 4.39
N VAL A 244 21.46 -8.40 4.71
CA VAL A 244 21.24 -7.48 5.83
C VAL A 244 20.06 -7.96 6.69
N ASN A 245 20.14 -7.73 7.99
CA ASN A 245 18.99 -7.86 8.90
C ASN A 245 18.13 -6.61 8.78
N LEU A 246 16.84 -6.79 8.54
CA LEU A 246 15.86 -5.71 8.58
C LEU A 246 15.31 -5.59 9.99
N VAL A 247 15.71 -4.54 10.71
CA VAL A 247 15.17 -4.23 12.05
C VAL A 247 14.05 -3.20 11.90
N VAL A 248 12.87 -3.56 12.36
CA VAL A 248 11.68 -2.70 12.35
C VAL A 248 11.32 -2.35 13.78
N THR A 249 11.52 -1.09 14.15
CA THR A 249 11.23 -0.58 15.49
C THR A 249 9.89 0.16 15.46
N VAL A 250 9.01 -0.18 16.40
CA VAL A 250 7.68 0.43 16.52
C VAL A 250 7.43 1.00 17.91
N THR A 251 6.68 2.11 17.95
CA THR A 251 6.17 2.69 19.21
C THR A 251 4.67 2.42 19.31
N GLU A 252 4.27 1.47 20.16
CA GLU A 252 2.86 1.10 20.34
C GLU A 252 2.02 2.21 20.96
N ARG A 253 0.82 2.39 20.42
CA ARG A 253 -0.20 3.28 20.99
C ARG A 253 -1.35 2.50 21.60
N LYS A 254 -2.19 3.19 22.39
CA LYS A 254 -3.42 2.60 22.92
C LYS A 254 -4.45 2.43 21.80
N THR A 255 -4.83 1.19 21.54
CA THR A 255 -5.83 0.79 20.52
C THR A 255 -7.24 0.64 21.07
N GLY A 256 -7.38 0.60 22.39
CA GLY A 256 -8.66 0.54 23.09
C GLY A 256 -9.31 1.92 23.17
N VAL A 257 -10.57 2.00 22.77
CA VAL A 257 -11.38 3.22 22.77
C VAL A 257 -12.66 3.00 23.55
N PHE A 258 -13.01 4.00 24.36
CA PHE A 258 -14.30 4.10 25.02
C PHE A 258 -15.03 5.31 24.41
N THR A 259 -16.23 5.10 23.91
CA THR A 259 -17.09 6.15 23.35
C THR A 259 -18.45 6.10 24.01
N GLY A 260 -19.01 7.25 24.33
CA GLY A 260 -20.35 7.38 24.86
C GLY A 260 -21.03 8.61 24.28
N GLY A 261 -22.33 8.51 24.05
CA GLY A 261 -23.12 9.60 23.50
C GLY A 261 -24.56 9.52 23.96
N ALA A 262 -25.24 10.66 23.90
CA ALA A 262 -26.67 10.75 24.14
C ALA A 262 -27.29 11.79 23.21
N GLY A 263 -28.58 11.60 22.90
CA GLY A 263 -29.35 12.44 22.01
C GLY A 263 -30.84 12.35 22.32
N TYR A 264 -31.61 13.23 21.69
CA TYR A 264 -33.06 13.26 21.81
C TYR A 264 -33.67 13.47 20.43
N SER A 265 -34.72 12.71 20.09
CA SER A 265 -35.51 12.94 18.88
C SER A 265 -37.00 12.93 19.19
N SER A 266 -37.81 13.60 18.37
CA SER A 266 -39.27 13.61 18.49
C SER A 266 -39.91 12.24 18.24
N ALA A 267 -39.28 11.40 17.41
CA ALA A 267 -39.79 10.08 17.05
C ALA A 267 -39.41 8.99 18.07
N GLU A 268 -38.20 9.06 18.65
CA GLU A 268 -37.63 8.01 19.50
C GLU A 268 -37.42 8.43 20.97
N GLY A 269 -37.59 9.71 21.29
CA GLY A 269 -37.34 10.25 22.62
C GLY A 269 -35.85 10.31 22.96
N PHE A 270 -35.51 10.12 24.23
CA PHE A 270 -34.12 10.06 24.68
C PHE A 270 -33.46 8.74 24.26
N ILE A 271 -32.25 8.83 23.72
CA ILE A 271 -31.38 7.71 23.33
C ILE A 271 -29.97 8.00 23.84
N GLY A 272 -29.30 6.98 24.37
CA GLY A 272 -27.90 6.99 24.72
C GLY A 272 -27.21 5.72 24.25
N TYR A 273 -25.88 5.75 24.19
CA TYR A 273 -25.09 4.57 23.95
C TYR A 273 -23.74 4.64 24.68
N VAL A 274 -23.21 3.46 24.96
CA VAL A 274 -21.84 3.20 25.41
C VAL A 274 -21.24 2.18 24.45
N ASP A 275 -20.03 2.46 23.97
CA ASP A 275 -19.29 1.62 23.02
C ASP A 275 -17.86 1.46 23.53
N VAL A 276 -17.44 0.21 23.74
CA VAL A 276 -16.09 -0.14 24.13
C VAL A 276 -15.51 -1.01 23.03
N ALA A 277 -14.42 -0.56 22.42
CA ALA A 277 -13.80 -1.27 21.33
C ALA A 277 -12.28 -1.35 21.50
N ASP A 278 -11.67 -2.43 21.02
CA ASP A 278 -10.23 -2.53 20.83
C ASP A 278 -9.96 -3.05 19.42
N GLN A 279 -9.22 -2.27 18.61
CA GLN A 279 -8.90 -2.63 17.24
C GLN A 279 -7.72 -3.61 17.12
N ASN A 280 -7.02 -3.86 18.23
CA ASN A 280 -5.89 -4.78 18.33
C ASN A 280 -6.01 -5.61 19.62
N PHE A 281 -7.14 -6.30 19.74
CA PHE A 281 -7.50 -7.09 20.91
C PHE A 281 -6.41 -8.12 21.22
N LEU A 282 -5.89 -8.08 22.44
CA LEU A 282 -4.77 -8.90 22.92
C LEU A 282 -3.51 -8.86 22.01
N GLY A 283 -3.35 -7.81 21.19
CA GLY A 283 -2.22 -7.66 20.29
C GLY A 283 -2.28 -8.51 19.02
N ARG A 284 -3.42 -9.11 18.69
CA ARG A 284 -3.57 -10.07 17.58
C ARG A 284 -4.03 -9.45 16.26
N GLY A 285 -4.21 -8.13 16.21
CA GLY A 285 -4.84 -7.41 15.10
C GLY A 285 -6.33 -7.73 14.94
N GLN A 286 -6.94 -8.38 15.94
CA GLN A 286 -8.37 -8.68 15.99
C GLN A 286 -9.13 -7.47 16.53
N GLN A 287 -10.33 -7.24 16.04
CA GLN A 287 -11.18 -6.17 16.52
C GLN A 287 -12.29 -6.76 17.40
N VAL A 288 -12.50 -6.17 18.58
CA VAL A 288 -13.62 -6.50 19.46
C VAL A 288 -14.38 -5.23 19.76
N ASN A 289 -15.71 -5.28 19.74
CA ASN A 289 -16.54 -4.19 20.19
C ASN A 289 -17.72 -4.67 21.03
N ILE A 290 -18.02 -3.94 22.09
CA ILE A 290 -19.20 -4.13 22.93
C ILE A 290 -19.96 -2.81 22.90
N ARG A 291 -21.16 -2.85 22.35
CA ARG A 291 -22.05 -1.69 22.26
C ARG A 291 -23.33 -1.94 23.04
N TRP A 292 -23.69 -0.98 23.87
CA TRP A 292 -24.99 -0.91 24.52
C TRP A 292 -25.67 0.40 24.11
N GLU A 293 -26.80 0.31 23.44
CA GLU A 293 -27.68 1.44 23.12
C GLU A 293 -28.94 1.33 23.98
N PHE A 294 -29.28 2.39 24.70
CA PHE A 294 -30.40 2.46 25.64
C PHE A 294 -31.24 3.69 25.37
N GLY A 295 -32.54 3.61 25.62
CA GLY A 295 -33.45 4.72 25.40
C GLY A 295 -34.89 4.33 25.72
N GLN A 296 -35.82 5.26 25.51
CA GLN A 296 -37.24 5.02 25.78
C GLN A 296 -37.82 3.92 24.88
N LYS A 297 -37.44 3.91 23.60
CA LYS A 297 -37.89 2.92 22.62
C LYS A 297 -36.88 1.83 22.28
N ARG A 298 -35.66 1.87 22.85
CA ARG A 298 -34.57 0.98 22.45
C ARG A 298 -33.80 0.44 23.65
N ASN A 299 -33.46 -0.84 23.62
CA ASN A 299 -32.45 -1.42 24.49
C ASN A 299 -31.72 -2.52 23.72
N ASN A 300 -30.54 -2.19 23.21
CA ASN A 300 -29.79 -3.02 22.27
C ASN A 300 -28.40 -3.31 22.83
N TYR A 301 -28.06 -4.58 22.95
CA TYR A 301 -26.73 -5.07 23.27
C TYR A 301 -26.14 -5.72 22.02
N ASN A 302 -24.90 -5.40 21.70
CA ASN A 302 -24.16 -5.99 20.58
C ASN A 302 -22.72 -6.27 21.00
N VAL A 303 -22.27 -7.50 20.77
CA VAL A 303 -20.87 -7.88 20.89
C VAL A 303 -20.39 -8.32 19.51
N GLY A 304 -19.36 -7.67 18.99
CA GLY A 304 -18.74 -8.00 17.72
C GLY A 304 -17.29 -8.42 17.89
N PHE A 305 -16.87 -9.35 17.06
CA PHE A 305 -15.49 -9.79 16.89
C PHE A 305 -15.16 -9.84 15.39
N PHE A 306 -13.96 -9.41 15.01
CA PHE A 306 -13.51 -9.44 13.63
C PHE A 306 -12.04 -9.87 13.56
N GLU A 307 -11.77 -10.95 12.83
CA GLU A 307 -10.45 -11.42 12.45
C GLU A 307 -10.19 -11.02 10.98
N PRO A 308 -9.34 -10.01 10.73
CA PRO A 308 -9.05 -9.57 9.36
C PRO A 308 -8.25 -10.58 8.53
N TYR A 309 -7.48 -11.50 9.15
CA TYR A 309 -6.63 -12.45 8.44
C TYR A 309 -6.62 -13.83 9.12
N LEU A 310 -7.52 -14.70 8.68
CA LEU A 310 -7.45 -16.15 8.95
C LEU A 310 -6.34 -16.84 8.13
N ASN A 311 -5.89 -16.26 7.02
CA ASN A 311 -4.80 -16.77 6.19
C ASN A 311 -4.03 -15.65 5.48
N GLU A 312 -2.93 -16.00 4.80
CA GLU A 312 -2.07 -15.06 4.06
C GLU A 312 -2.78 -14.35 2.89
N ASN A 313 -3.88 -14.91 2.38
CA ASN A 313 -4.63 -14.35 1.24
C ASN A 313 -5.69 -13.31 1.66
N GLY A 314 -5.79 -12.98 2.95
CA GLY A 314 -6.76 -12.01 3.46
C GLY A 314 -8.17 -12.58 3.64
N LEU A 315 -8.32 -13.89 3.80
CA LEU A 315 -9.58 -14.48 4.27
C LEU A 315 -9.89 -13.88 5.65
N PHE A 316 -11.05 -13.25 5.80
CA PHE A 316 -11.48 -12.62 7.04
C PHE A 316 -12.72 -13.29 7.61
N MET A 317 -12.91 -13.12 8.91
CA MET A 317 -14.07 -13.61 9.64
C MET A 317 -14.64 -12.54 10.55
N GLY A 318 -15.95 -12.36 10.52
CA GLY A 318 -16.70 -11.55 11.46
C GLY A 318 -17.66 -12.42 12.26
N PHE A 319 -17.87 -12.04 13.51
CA PHE A 319 -18.85 -12.64 14.38
C PHE A 319 -19.59 -11.52 15.12
N ASN A 320 -20.92 -11.59 15.17
CA ASN A 320 -21.73 -10.68 15.96
C ASN A 320 -22.74 -11.47 16.77
N VAL A 321 -22.98 -11.05 18.01
CA VAL A 321 -24.10 -11.53 18.84
C VAL A 321 -24.80 -10.31 19.38
N TYR A 322 -26.12 -10.37 19.37
CA TYR A 322 -26.93 -9.23 19.78
C TYR A 322 -28.24 -9.65 20.44
N ASN A 323 -28.72 -8.75 21.29
CA ASN A 323 -30.04 -8.78 21.88
C ASN A 323 -30.63 -7.37 21.71
N ARG A 324 -31.71 -7.24 20.95
CA ARG A 324 -32.25 -5.95 20.50
C ARG A 324 -33.72 -5.84 20.81
N LEU A 325 -34.09 -4.82 21.57
CA LEU A 325 -35.48 -4.46 21.84
C LEU A 325 -35.81 -3.14 21.13
N SER A 326 -36.90 -3.12 20.37
CA SER A 326 -37.49 -1.92 19.80
C SER A 326 -38.95 -1.83 20.19
N ARG A 327 -39.34 -0.78 20.90
CA ARG A 327 -40.71 -0.60 21.41
C ARG A 327 -41.56 0.27 20.49
N ASP A 328 -42.87 0.11 20.59
CA ASP A 328 -43.87 0.89 19.87
C ASP A 328 -43.66 0.91 18.34
N ARG A 329 -43.22 -0.22 17.75
CA ARG A 329 -43.19 -0.36 16.29
C ARG A 329 -44.61 -0.38 15.75
N ILE A 330 -44.79 0.17 14.57
CA ILE A 330 -46.09 0.26 13.91
C ILE A 330 -46.16 -0.80 12.80
N ARG A 331 -47.27 -1.54 12.74
CA ARG A 331 -47.66 -2.44 11.64
C ARG A 331 -49.06 -2.04 11.20
N TRP A 332 -49.30 -1.98 9.89
CA TRP A 332 -50.63 -1.77 9.33
C TRP A 332 -51.27 -3.13 9.06
N LEU A 333 -52.48 -3.35 9.56
CA LEU A 333 -53.25 -4.57 9.33
C LEU A 333 -54.03 -4.47 8.01
N ASP A 334 -54.47 -5.61 7.47
CA ASP A 334 -55.22 -5.68 6.20
C ASP A 334 -56.52 -4.87 6.21
N ASP A 335 -57.08 -4.60 7.39
CA ASP A 335 -58.27 -3.77 7.59
C ASP A 335 -57.97 -2.26 7.66
N GLY A 336 -56.71 -1.87 7.46
CA GLY A 336 -56.22 -0.49 7.49
C GLY A 336 -55.99 0.07 8.90
N THR A 337 -56.13 -0.75 9.95
CA THR A 337 -55.86 -0.32 11.33
C THR A 337 -54.36 -0.35 11.66
N GLU A 338 -53.94 0.60 12.50
CA GLU A 338 -52.57 0.67 13.01
C GLU A 338 -52.44 -0.20 14.27
N GLN A 339 -51.51 -1.14 14.27
CA GLN A 339 -51.19 -1.94 15.45
C GLN A 339 -49.77 -1.64 15.94
N LYS A 340 -49.65 -1.35 17.24
CA LYS A 340 -48.36 -1.19 17.92
C LYS A 340 -47.86 -2.50 18.50
N TYR A 341 -46.57 -2.75 18.32
CA TYR A 341 -45.91 -3.93 18.86
C TYR A 341 -44.48 -3.64 19.33
N ASP A 342 -44.06 -4.36 20.37
CA ASP A 342 -42.68 -4.45 20.81
C ASP A 342 -41.99 -5.58 20.06
N TYR A 343 -40.80 -5.29 19.55
CA TYR A 343 -39.99 -6.22 18.77
C TYR A 343 -38.71 -6.59 19.50
N HIS A 344 -38.63 -7.83 19.96
CA HIS A 344 -37.44 -8.39 20.59
C HIS A 344 -36.74 -9.37 19.66
N ARG A 345 -35.43 -9.19 19.46
CA ARG A 345 -34.59 -10.09 18.68
C ARG A 345 -33.37 -10.51 19.47
N THR A 346 -33.10 -11.81 19.49
CA THR A 346 -31.86 -12.37 20.04
C THR A 346 -31.22 -13.24 18.97
N GLY A 347 -29.99 -12.94 18.60
CA GLY A 347 -29.35 -13.66 17.52
C GLY A 347 -27.87 -13.36 17.39
N GLY A 348 -27.31 -13.90 16.33
CA GLY A 348 -25.96 -13.63 15.94
C GLY A 348 -25.71 -14.03 14.50
N ASP A 349 -24.52 -13.69 14.02
CA ASP A 349 -24.08 -14.06 12.69
C ASP A 349 -22.59 -14.32 12.64
N ILE A 350 -22.22 -15.20 11.72
CA ILE A 350 -20.84 -15.45 11.33
C ILE A 350 -20.72 -15.06 9.86
N THR A 351 -19.73 -14.23 9.55
CA THR A 351 -19.39 -13.82 8.20
C THR A 351 -18.01 -14.34 7.86
N LEU A 352 -17.86 -15.05 6.75
CA LEU A 352 -16.56 -15.41 6.16
C LEU A 352 -16.43 -14.69 4.83
N GLY A 353 -15.31 -14.03 4.56
CA GLY A 353 -15.14 -13.34 3.29
C GLY A 353 -13.70 -13.22 2.85
N GLN A 354 -13.51 -12.91 1.57
CA GLN A 354 -12.20 -12.81 0.95
C GLN A 354 -12.17 -11.66 -0.06
N PRO A 355 -11.08 -10.87 -0.10
CA PRO A 355 -10.79 -9.98 -1.21
C PRO A 355 -10.62 -10.79 -2.50
N ILE A 356 -11.41 -10.48 -3.52
CA ILE A 356 -11.31 -11.10 -4.85
C ILE A 356 -10.62 -10.17 -5.86
N SER A 357 -10.56 -8.87 -5.56
CA SER A 357 -9.73 -7.89 -6.25
C SER A 357 -9.31 -6.79 -5.26
N GLU A 358 -8.50 -5.83 -5.71
CA GLU A 358 -8.09 -4.67 -4.91
C GLU A 358 -9.29 -3.89 -4.32
N TYR A 359 -10.38 -3.80 -5.08
CA TYR A 359 -11.56 -3.02 -4.71
C TYR A 359 -12.78 -3.87 -4.34
N THR A 360 -12.73 -5.19 -4.56
CA THR A 360 -13.90 -6.06 -4.39
C THR A 360 -13.67 -7.16 -3.36
N LYS A 361 -14.61 -7.27 -2.43
CA LYS A 361 -14.68 -8.35 -1.43
C LYS A 361 -15.93 -9.18 -1.64
N ALA A 362 -15.81 -10.49 -1.57
CA ALA A 362 -16.94 -11.41 -1.51
C ALA A 362 -17.06 -11.98 -0.09
N SER A 363 -18.28 -12.22 0.39
CA SER A 363 -18.54 -12.74 1.72
C SER A 363 -19.79 -13.60 1.78
N LEU A 364 -19.76 -14.57 2.67
CA LEU A 364 -20.85 -15.45 3.03
C LEU A 364 -21.19 -15.22 4.50
N ARG A 365 -22.45 -14.89 4.80
CA ARG A 365 -22.93 -14.64 6.17
C ARG A 365 -24.02 -15.62 6.53
N LEU A 366 -23.83 -16.36 7.61
CA LEU A 366 -24.85 -17.17 8.26
C LEU A 366 -25.45 -16.38 9.42
N LYS A 367 -26.75 -16.10 9.39
CA LYS A 367 -27.50 -15.41 10.44
C LYS A 367 -28.40 -16.41 11.17
N ILE A 368 -28.39 -16.35 12.49
CA ILE A 368 -29.25 -17.14 13.38
C ILE A 368 -29.91 -16.17 14.35
N GLU A 369 -31.20 -15.91 14.17
CA GLU A 369 -31.95 -14.94 14.96
C GLU A 369 -33.31 -15.51 15.40
N ASN A 370 -33.64 -15.36 16.68
CA ASN A 370 -34.97 -15.61 17.21
C ASN A 370 -35.64 -14.26 17.44
N TYR A 371 -36.91 -14.16 17.08
CA TYR A 371 -37.67 -12.93 17.22
C TYR A 371 -38.99 -13.15 17.93
N GLU A 372 -39.45 -12.12 18.63
CA GLU A 372 -40.68 -12.10 19.40
C GLU A 372 -41.36 -10.72 19.20
N ASN A 373 -42.58 -10.74 18.67
CA ASN A 373 -43.45 -9.57 18.55
C ASN A 373 -44.51 -9.64 19.66
N THR A 374 -44.62 -8.59 20.47
CA THR A 374 -45.65 -8.47 21.51
C THR A 374 -46.55 -7.28 21.19
N THR A 375 -47.85 -7.49 21.01
CA THR A 375 -48.80 -6.41 20.72
C THR A 375 -49.32 -5.76 22.00
N SER A 376 -49.56 -4.45 21.95
CA SER A 376 -49.94 -3.66 23.15
C SER A 376 -51.40 -3.82 23.57
N GLU A 377 -52.29 -4.25 22.67
CA GLU A 377 -53.74 -4.25 22.89
C GLU A 377 -54.33 -5.62 23.25
N ASP A 378 -53.72 -6.74 22.80
CA ASP A 378 -54.28 -8.10 22.99
C ASP A 378 -53.30 -9.16 23.53
N VAL A 379 -52.06 -8.77 23.90
CA VAL A 379 -50.97 -9.71 24.31
C VAL A 379 -50.86 -10.90 23.35
N THR A 380 -51.00 -10.65 22.05
CA THR A 380 -50.69 -11.65 21.04
C THR A 380 -49.18 -11.72 20.90
N LEU A 381 -48.63 -12.92 21.12
CA LEU A 381 -47.21 -13.17 21.04
C LEU A 381 -46.88 -13.97 19.78
N GLU A 382 -46.23 -13.33 18.82
CA GLU A 382 -45.69 -14.00 17.65
C GLU A 382 -44.21 -14.30 17.90
N ARG A 383 -43.81 -15.57 17.88
CA ARG A 383 -42.40 -15.98 17.98
C ARG A 383 -41.99 -16.70 16.71
N GLY A 384 -40.75 -16.47 16.28
CA GLY A 384 -40.19 -17.19 15.15
C GLY A 384 -38.67 -17.26 15.15
N ASN A 385 -38.16 -18.18 14.34
CA ASN A 385 -36.75 -18.45 14.11
C ASN A 385 -36.40 -18.05 12.68
N LEU A 386 -35.61 -16.99 12.54
CA LEU A 386 -35.01 -16.59 11.28
C LEU A 386 -33.61 -17.18 11.16
N ARG A 387 -33.38 -17.91 10.07
CA ARG A 387 -32.09 -18.50 9.73
C ARG A 387 -31.80 -18.17 8.28
N THR A 388 -30.70 -17.48 8.00
CA THR A 388 -30.40 -17.06 6.63
C THR A 388 -28.95 -17.25 6.26
N LEU A 389 -28.72 -17.55 4.99
CA LEU A 389 -27.41 -17.58 4.36
C LEU A 389 -27.35 -16.50 3.28
N ARG A 390 -26.49 -15.49 3.47
CA ARG A 390 -26.33 -14.37 2.54
C ARG A 390 -24.98 -14.44 1.84
N LEU A 391 -24.99 -14.53 0.52
CA LEU A 391 -23.84 -14.23 -0.31
C LEU A 391 -23.86 -12.74 -0.66
N GLN A 392 -22.75 -12.04 -0.43
CA GLN A 392 -22.64 -10.61 -0.69
C GLN A 392 -21.30 -10.25 -1.32
N THR A 393 -21.33 -9.38 -2.33
CA THR A 393 -20.13 -8.73 -2.88
C THR A 393 -20.19 -7.24 -2.63
N VAL A 394 -19.07 -6.66 -2.21
CA VAL A 394 -18.89 -5.22 -2.04
C VAL A 394 -17.74 -4.77 -2.92
N THR A 395 -18.01 -3.90 -3.88
CA THR A 395 -16.98 -3.20 -4.67
C THR A 395 -16.94 -1.74 -4.22
N ASN A 396 -15.78 -1.25 -3.80
CA ASN A 396 -15.62 0.14 -3.39
C ASN A 396 -14.33 0.75 -3.97
N THR A 397 -14.49 1.78 -4.81
CA THR A 397 -13.40 2.56 -5.40
C THR A 397 -13.44 4.03 -4.97
N THR A 398 -14.17 4.36 -3.91
CA THR A 398 -14.32 5.74 -3.45
C THR A 398 -13.00 6.30 -2.93
N ASP A 399 -12.75 7.58 -3.22
CA ASP A 399 -11.59 8.33 -2.76
C ASP A 399 -11.59 8.61 -1.25
N HIS A 400 -12.76 8.70 -0.61
CA HIS A 400 -12.88 8.97 0.83
C HIS A 400 -14.02 8.16 1.48
N PRO A 401 -13.80 7.57 2.68
CA PRO A 401 -14.80 6.70 3.33
C PRO A 401 -16.06 7.43 3.83
N PHE A 402 -15.95 8.68 4.27
CA PHE A 402 -17.07 9.47 4.83
C PHE A 402 -17.63 10.58 3.90
N PHE A 403 -16.81 11.11 2.99
CA PHE A 403 -17.15 12.18 2.05
C PHE A 403 -16.65 11.84 0.64
N PRO A 404 -17.15 10.77 0.03
CA PRO A 404 -16.72 10.38 -1.30
C PRO A 404 -17.07 11.48 -2.32
N THR A 405 -16.08 11.91 -3.10
CA THR A 405 -16.26 12.87 -4.20
C THR A 405 -16.18 12.19 -5.56
N THR A 406 -15.45 11.08 -5.65
CA THR A 406 -15.27 10.31 -6.87
C THR A 406 -15.32 8.81 -6.60
N GLY A 407 -15.64 8.02 -7.63
CA GLY A 407 -15.64 6.55 -7.57
C GLY A 407 -17.03 5.94 -7.46
N ILE A 408 -17.07 4.64 -7.16
CA ILE A 408 -18.29 3.85 -7.03
C ILE A 408 -18.28 3.01 -5.76
N LYS A 409 -19.49 2.73 -5.25
CA LYS A 409 -19.72 1.77 -4.17
C LYS A 409 -20.92 0.91 -4.54
N ASN A 410 -20.69 -0.38 -4.77
CA ASN A 410 -21.71 -1.33 -5.18
C ASN A 410 -21.80 -2.46 -4.15
N ILE A 411 -23.02 -2.77 -3.70
CA ILE A 411 -23.32 -3.89 -2.82
C ILE A 411 -24.36 -4.75 -3.53
N LEU A 412 -23.98 -5.99 -3.86
CA LEU A 412 -24.90 -6.98 -4.42
C LEU A 412 -25.04 -8.12 -3.43
N SER A 413 -26.26 -8.61 -3.21
CA SER A 413 -26.47 -9.75 -2.32
C SER A 413 -27.64 -10.64 -2.72
N ALA A 414 -27.51 -11.92 -2.38
CA ALA A 414 -28.57 -12.91 -2.41
C ALA A 414 -28.63 -13.57 -1.03
N GLU A 415 -29.78 -13.49 -0.36
CA GLU A 415 -30.03 -14.06 0.96
C GLU A 415 -31.09 -15.15 0.87
N LEU A 416 -30.71 -16.35 1.29
CA LEU A 416 -31.56 -17.52 1.36
C LEU A 416 -32.00 -17.69 2.80
N GLY A 417 -33.27 -17.43 3.09
CA GLY A 417 -33.92 -17.88 4.32
C GLY A 417 -34.64 -19.19 4.03
N GLY A 418 -34.58 -20.16 4.93
CA GLY A 418 -35.33 -21.39 4.67
C GLY A 418 -35.24 -22.47 5.71
N TYR A 419 -36.16 -23.41 5.58
CA TYR A 419 -36.28 -24.59 6.43
C TYR A 419 -35.01 -25.44 6.45
N PHE A 420 -34.21 -25.39 5.38
CA PHE A 420 -32.93 -26.12 5.26
C PHE A 420 -31.89 -25.72 6.33
N LEU A 421 -32.03 -24.53 6.93
CA LEU A 421 -31.23 -24.07 8.07
C LEU A 421 -31.98 -24.19 9.42
N GLY A 422 -33.18 -24.76 9.42
CA GLY A 422 -34.06 -24.84 10.60
C GLY A 422 -34.74 -23.51 10.96
N GLY A 423 -34.94 -22.61 10.00
CA GLY A 423 -35.76 -21.40 10.18
C GLY A 423 -37.22 -21.65 9.83
N ASP A 424 -38.12 -20.77 10.27
CA ASP A 424 -39.57 -20.93 10.13
C ASP A 424 -40.12 -20.36 8.80
N LYS A 425 -39.27 -19.64 8.06
CA LYS A 425 -39.64 -18.87 6.86
C LYS A 425 -38.71 -19.22 5.70
N ASP A 426 -39.29 -19.53 4.54
CA ASP A 426 -38.57 -19.94 3.33
C ASP A 426 -38.72 -18.91 2.22
N PHE A 427 -37.63 -18.19 1.96
CA PHE A 427 -37.58 -17.07 1.04
C PHE A 427 -36.20 -16.88 0.43
N THR A 428 -36.17 -16.18 -0.69
CA THR A 428 -34.94 -15.69 -1.30
C THR A 428 -35.06 -14.20 -1.55
N LYS A 429 -34.11 -13.42 -1.03
CA LYS A 429 -34.05 -11.98 -1.17
C LYS A 429 -32.84 -11.58 -2.00
N TYR A 430 -33.08 -10.86 -3.09
CA TYR A 430 -32.04 -10.28 -3.93
C TYR A 430 -32.00 -8.76 -3.73
N GLN A 431 -30.79 -8.21 -3.60
CA GLN A 431 -30.61 -6.77 -3.45
C GLN A 431 -29.42 -6.28 -4.27
N ALA A 432 -29.58 -5.09 -4.84
CA ALA A 432 -28.52 -4.31 -5.44
C ALA A 432 -28.59 -2.87 -4.91
N ASP A 433 -27.48 -2.38 -4.36
CA ASP A 433 -27.29 -1.01 -3.91
C ASP A 433 -26.07 -0.44 -4.65
N LEU A 434 -26.31 0.53 -5.53
CA LEU A 434 -25.33 1.00 -6.51
C LEU A 434 -25.17 2.51 -6.38
N SER A 435 -24.00 2.96 -5.94
CA SER A 435 -23.68 4.38 -5.76
C SER A 435 -22.55 4.84 -6.69
N LYS A 436 -22.71 6.00 -7.31
CA LYS A 436 -21.71 6.69 -8.13
C LYS A 436 -21.51 8.12 -7.62
N TYR A 437 -20.24 8.49 -7.43
CA TYR A 437 -19.83 9.83 -7.05
C TYR A 437 -19.01 10.46 -8.17
N MET A 438 -19.32 11.71 -8.49
CA MET A 438 -18.70 12.47 -9.57
C MET A 438 -18.40 13.88 -9.08
N GLN A 439 -17.12 14.24 -9.00
CA GLN A 439 -16.72 15.60 -8.73
C GLN A 439 -17.11 16.48 -9.93
N VAL A 440 -17.81 17.57 -9.64
CA VAL A 440 -18.24 18.57 -10.62
C VAL A 440 -17.57 19.89 -10.26
N GLY A 441 -16.68 20.39 -11.11
CA GLY A 441 -15.92 21.61 -10.84
C GLY A 441 -14.71 21.43 -9.90
N SER A 442 -14.00 22.53 -9.64
CA SER A 442 -12.69 22.53 -8.98
C SER A 442 -12.72 22.55 -7.45
N ASN A 443 -13.87 22.89 -6.84
CA ASN A 443 -13.95 23.22 -5.41
C ASN A 443 -14.62 22.11 -4.59
N GLY A 444 -14.38 20.83 -4.90
CA GLY A 444 -14.93 19.70 -4.15
C GLY A 444 -16.46 19.52 -4.22
N GLN A 445 -17.15 20.19 -5.15
CA GLN A 445 -18.58 19.95 -5.37
C GLN A 445 -18.76 18.56 -6.00
N THR A 446 -19.78 17.82 -5.57
CA THR A 446 -19.97 16.42 -5.93
C THR A 446 -21.42 16.17 -6.31
N LEU A 447 -21.62 15.52 -7.45
CA LEU A 447 -22.89 14.88 -7.80
C LEU A 447 -22.82 13.41 -7.36
N ALA A 448 -23.71 13.01 -6.47
CA ALA A 448 -23.83 11.67 -5.95
C ALA A 448 -25.17 11.05 -6.38
N VAL A 449 -25.13 9.84 -6.92
CA VAL A 449 -26.34 9.12 -7.36
C VAL A 449 -26.32 7.72 -6.76
N ARG A 450 -27.45 7.27 -6.21
CA ARG A 450 -27.66 5.90 -5.73
C ARG A 450 -28.90 5.29 -6.37
N VAL A 451 -28.82 4.02 -6.71
CA VAL A 451 -29.96 3.17 -7.04
C VAL A 451 -29.97 2.00 -6.07
N HIS A 452 -31.04 1.84 -5.30
CA HIS A 452 -31.28 0.65 -4.50
C HIS A 452 -32.51 -0.08 -5.03
N THR A 453 -32.38 -1.37 -5.32
CA THR A 453 -33.48 -2.21 -5.80
C THR A 453 -33.36 -3.61 -5.25
N GLY A 454 -34.50 -4.29 -5.12
CA GLY A 454 -34.51 -5.65 -4.66
C GLY A 454 -35.87 -6.31 -4.85
N PHE A 455 -35.87 -7.63 -4.76
CA PHE A 455 -37.09 -8.42 -4.75
C PHE A 455 -36.95 -9.65 -3.85
N ILE A 456 -38.08 -10.09 -3.30
CA ILE A 456 -38.18 -11.24 -2.40
C ILE A 456 -39.16 -12.26 -2.99
N SER A 457 -38.69 -13.49 -3.15
CA SER A 457 -39.49 -14.67 -3.48
C SER A 457 -39.69 -15.54 -2.23
N GLY A 458 -40.82 -16.25 -2.10
CA GLY A 458 -41.12 -17.11 -0.94
C GLY A 458 -41.70 -16.39 0.30
N ASP A 459 -41.96 -17.09 1.39
CA ASP A 459 -42.54 -16.51 2.60
C ASP A 459 -41.45 -15.85 3.45
N ALA A 460 -41.30 -14.53 3.34
CA ALA A 460 -40.38 -13.76 4.16
C ALA A 460 -41.13 -13.09 5.32
N PRO A 461 -40.54 -13.05 6.52
CA PRO A 461 -41.16 -12.33 7.63
C PRO A 461 -41.04 -10.81 7.44
N ASP A 462 -41.92 -10.03 8.08
CA ASP A 462 -42.01 -8.57 7.90
C ASP A 462 -40.69 -7.81 8.07
N GLN A 463 -39.84 -8.24 9.00
CA GLN A 463 -38.53 -7.62 9.21
C GLN A 463 -37.59 -7.72 8.00
N GLU A 464 -37.86 -8.63 7.06
CA GLU A 464 -37.11 -8.79 5.83
C GLU A 464 -37.74 -8.05 4.63
N LEU A 465 -38.91 -7.43 4.77
CA LEU A 465 -39.50 -6.60 3.72
C LEU A 465 -38.65 -5.35 3.42
N PHE A 466 -38.89 -4.74 2.27
CA PHE A 466 -38.31 -3.45 1.92
C PHE A 466 -39.18 -2.32 2.47
N PHE A 467 -38.55 -1.35 3.14
CA PHE A 467 -39.20 -0.16 3.68
C PHE A 467 -38.68 1.06 2.92
N VAL A 468 -39.59 1.85 2.35
CA VAL A 468 -39.29 3.08 1.60
C VAL A 468 -39.96 4.27 2.30
N GLY A 469 -39.30 5.42 2.23
CA GLY A 469 -39.57 6.61 3.01
C GLY A 469 -38.57 6.79 4.17
N GLY A 470 -38.47 8.01 4.70
CA GLY A 470 -37.53 8.38 5.76
C GLY A 470 -36.20 8.94 5.26
N SER A 471 -35.22 9.03 6.15
CA SER A 471 -33.99 9.80 5.90
C SER A 471 -32.99 9.12 4.95
N GLU A 472 -33.06 7.80 4.79
CA GLU A 472 -32.09 6.99 4.02
C GLU A 472 -32.62 6.48 2.66
N THR A 473 -33.90 6.71 2.35
CA THR A 473 -34.53 6.27 1.09
C THR A 473 -35.20 7.45 0.39
N VAL A 474 -36.48 7.73 0.60
CA VAL A 474 -37.16 8.87 -0.04
C VAL A 474 -37.50 9.92 1.02
N ARG A 475 -36.70 10.99 1.09
CA ARG A 475 -36.93 12.10 2.03
C ARG A 475 -38.15 12.91 1.60
N GLY A 476 -38.94 13.37 2.57
CA GLY A 476 -40.27 13.96 2.37
C GLY A 476 -41.41 13.02 2.77
N TYR A 477 -41.13 11.74 2.97
CA TYR A 477 -42.05 10.69 3.42
C TYR A 477 -41.60 10.12 4.77
N LYS A 478 -42.52 9.60 5.58
CA LYS A 478 -42.17 8.95 6.84
C LYS A 478 -41.55 7.58 6.56
N PHE A 479 -40.77 7.09 7.50
CA PHE A 479 -40.14 5.79 7.36
C PHE A 479 -41.18 4.67 7.27
N GLY A 480 -41.14 3.90 6.19
CA GLY A 480 -42.05 2.78 5.98
C GLY A 480 -43.44 3.19 5.48
N ASP A 481 -43.60 4.37 4.88
CA ASP A 481 -44.83 4.75 4.18
C ASP A 481 -45.14 3.78 3.03
N PHE A 482 -44.10 3.19 2.43
CA PHE A 482 -44.25 2.13 1.43
C PHE A 482 -43.46 0.90 1.85
N ILE A 483 -44.14 -0.25 1.90
CA ILE A 483 -43.57 -1.53 2.35
C ILE A 483 -43.91 -2.61 1.34
N GLY A 484 -42.96 -3.48 1.02
CA GLY A 484 -43.26 -4.61 0.15
C GLY A 484 -42.10 -5.55 -0.11
N GLU A 485 -42.37 -6.61 -0.87
CA GLU A 485 -41.38 -7.60 -1.31
C GLU A 485 -40.54 -7.15 -2.49
N LYS A 486 -40.92 -6.06 -3.18
CA LYS A 486 -40.13 -5.47 -4.28
C LYS A 486 -39.90 -4.00 -4.00
N THR A 487 -38.76 -3.47 -4.42
CA THR A 487 -38.47 -2.04 -4.28
C THR A 487 -37.57 -1.52 -5.39
N ILE A 488 -37.71 -0.22 -5.67
CA ILE A 488 -36.70 0.59 -6.35
C ILE A 488 -36.70 1.97 -5.70
N THR A 489 -35.51 2.48 -5.41
CA THR A 489 -35.28 3.85 -4.96
C THR A 489 -34.09 4.43 -5.72
N ILE A 490 -34.22 5.68 -6.13
CA ILE A 490 -33.19 6.45 -6.84
C ILE A 490 -32.99 7.74 -6.06
N ASN A 491 -31.75 8.00 -5.66
CA ASN A 491 -31.36 9.20 -4.93
C ASN A 491 -30.35 9.99 -5.74
N GLY A 492 -30.59 11.29 -5.89
CA GLY A 492 -29.65 12.23 -6.46
C GLY A 492 -29.33 13.33 -5.46
N GLU A 493 -28.05 13.55 -5.17
CA GLU A 493 -27.58 14.63 -4.32
C GLU A 493 -26.53 15.47 -5.03
N TYR A 494 -26.71 16.80 -5.01
CA TYR A 494 -25.65 17.76 -5.31
C TYR A 494 -25.11 18.31 -4.00
N ARG A 495 -23.86 17.97 -3.70
CA ARG A 495 -23.15 18.30 -2.46
C ARG A 495 -22.12 19.39 -2.76
N PHE A 496 -22.06 20.44 -1.94
CA PHE A 496 -21.11 21.54 -2.13
C PHE A 496 -20.59 22.06 -0.78
N PRO A 497 -19.29 22.38 -0.67
CA PRO A 497 -18.76 22.97 0.55
C PRO A 497 -19.27 24.39 0.74
N ILE A 498 -19.60 24.73 1.99
CA ILE A 498 -19.87 26.11 2.44
C ILE A 498 -18.65 26.61 3.23
N THR A 499 -18.12 25.75 4.10
CA THR A 499 -16.83 25.89 4.79
C THR A 499 -16.14 24.52 4.84
N ASP A 500 -14.95 24.42 5.43
CA ASP A 500 -14.25 23.13 5.58
C ASP A 500 -15.01 22.11 6.44
N ILE A 501 -15.88 22.58 7.34
CA ILE A 501 -16.67 21.72 8.26
C ILE A 501 -18.15 21.67 7.90
N ILE A 502 -18.68 22.60 7.10
CA ILE A 502 -20.10 22.69 6.74
C ILE A 502 -20.27 22.50 5.25
N HIS A 503 -21.09 21.53 4.86
CA HIS A 503 -21.45 21.26 3.47
C HIS A 503 -22.95 21.41 3.27
N GLY A 504 -23.34 22.04 2.16
CA GLY A 504 -24.72 22.09 1.70
C GLY A 504 -25.04 20.92 0.79
N VAL A 505 -26.29 20.48 0.80
CA VAL A 505 -26.83 19.45 -0.08
C VAL A 505 -28.16 19.92 -0.66
N VAL A 506 -28.35 19.73 -1.96
CA VAL A 506 -29.66 19.76 -2.60
C VAL A 506 -29.93 18.36 -3.14
N PHE A 507 -31.12 17.83 -2.92
CA PHE A 507 -31.43 16.46 -3.29
C PHE A 507 -32.79 16.29 -3.95
N VAL A 508 -32.89 15.21 -4.73
CA VAL A 508 -34.13 14.65 -5.24
C VAL A 508 -34.07 13.14 -5.08
N ASP A 509 -35.10 12.59 -4.44
CA ASP A 509 -35.25 11.17 -4.18
C ASP A 509 -36.56 10.70 -4.79
N THR A 510 -36.57 9.51 -5.39
CA THR A 510 -37.79 8.90 -5.92
C THR A 510 -37.78 7.41 -5.67
N GLY A 511 -38.91 6.82 -5.30
CA GLY A 511 -38.94 5.40 -4.98
C GLY A 511 -40.30 4.89 -4.55
N SER A 512 -40.43 3.57 -4.53
CA SER A 512 -41.59 2.88 -3.97
C SER A 512 -41.26 1.44 -3.60
N ALA A 513 -42.18 0.80 -2.90
CA ALA A 513 -42.18 -0.62 -2.59
C ALA A 513 -43.55 -1.22 -2.94
N TRP A 514 -43.53 -2.45 -3.43
CA TRP A 514 -44.73 -3.14 -3.91
C TRP A 514 -44.85 -4.52 -3.28
N VAL A 515 -46.09 -4.91 -2.98
CA VAL A 515 -46.35 -6.27 -2.52
C VAL A 515 -46.16 -7.28 -3.65
N ARG A 516 -45.95 -8.56 -3.33
CA ARG A 516 -45.65 -9.61 -4.32
C ARG A 516 -46.65 -9.65 -5.48
N SER A 517 -47.95 -9.48 -5.21
CA SER A 517 -49.03 -9.56 -6.21
C SER A 517 -49.04 -8.40 -7.22
N GLU A 518 -48.45 -7.26 -6.89
CA GLU A 518 -48.48 -6.06 -7.74
C GLU A 518 -47.41 -6.09 -8.82
N ARG A 519 -47.61 -5.36 -9.92
CA ARG A 519 -46.54 -5.18 -10.91
C ARG A 519 -45.74 -3.94 -10.54
N MET A 520 -44.40 -4.03 -10.55
CA MET A 520 -43.58 -2.82 -10.42
C MET A 520 -43.83 -1.88 -11.60
N SER A 521 -44.19 -0.64 -11.31
CA SER A 521 -44.40 0.40 -12.32
C SER A 521 -43.66 1.67 -11.92
N LEU A 522 -42.99 2.30 -12.89
CA LEU A 522 -42.32 3.60 -12.68
C LEU A 522 -43.32 4.75 -12.47
N SER A 523 -44.61 4.55 -12.78
CA SER A 523 -45.67 5.52 -12.50
C SER A 523 -45.99 5.65 -11.02
N ASP A 524 -45.68 4.64 -10.21
CA ASP A 524 -46.07 4.56 -8.80
C ASP A 524 -44.96 5.08 -7.88
N LEU A 525 -43.94 5.73 -8.46
CA LEU A 525 -42.81 6.26 -7.71
C LEU A 525 -43.20 7.56 -7.02
N HIS A 526 -42.99 7.59 -5.72
CA HIS A 526 -43.17 8.78 -4.92
C HIS A 526 -41.88 9.57 -4.89
N THR A 527 -41.99 10.87 -5.19
CA THR A 527 -40.83 11.76 -5.30
C THR A 527 -40.83 12.74 -4.15
N GLY A 528 -39.66 12.95 -3.57
CA GLY A 528 -39.40 14.00 -2.61
C GLY A 528 -38.11 14.73 -2.94
N TYR A 529 -38.05 16.01 -2.60
CA TYR A 529 -36.88 16.86 -2.88
C TYR A 529 -36.66 17.82 -1.73
N GLY A 530 -35.45 18.35 -1.63
CA GLY A 530 -35.15 19.20 -0.50
C GLY A 530 -33.71 19.68 -0.42
N VAL A 531 -33.40 20.19 0.76
CA VAL A 531 -32.08 20.74 1.10
C VAL A 531 -31.59 20.11 2.39
N GLY A 532 -30.26 20.04 2.52
CA GLY A 532 -29.62 19.49 3.68
C GLY A 532 -28.33 20.22 4.04
N VAL A 533 -27.94 20.08 5.30
CA VAL A 533 -26.65 20.51 5.82
C VAL A 533 -25.94 19.29 6.38
N ARG A 534 -24.64 19.19 6.11
CA ARG A 534 -23.74 18.21 6.72
C ARG A 534 -22.73 18.99 7.54
N LEU A 535 -22.57 18.60 8.80
CA LEU A 535 -21.56 19.15 9.70
C LEU A 535 -20.55 18.06 10.01
N ASP A 536 -19.31 18.26 9.60
CA ASP A 536 -18.22 17.37 9.94
C ASP A 536 -17.82 17.57 11.41
N THR A 537 -17.77 16.48 12.16
CA THR A 537 -17.44 16.51 13.60
C THR A 537 -16.47 15.38 13.93
N PRO A 538 -15.71 15.47 15.05
CA PRO A 538 -14.79 14.41 15.46
C PRO A 538 -15.45 13.04 15.65
N ILE A 539 -16.78 12.98 15.81
CA ILE A 539 -17.54 11.74 15.99
C ILE A 539 -18.24 11.26 14.69
N GLY A 540 -18.02 11.97 13.57
CA GLY A 540 -18.62 11.69 12.27
C GLY A 540 -19.47 12.83 11.72
N VAL A 541 -20.07 12.60 10.55
CA VAL A 541 -20.87 13.62 9.85
C VAL A 541 -22.26 13.70 10.46
N LEU A 542 -22.63 14.85 11.03
CA LEU A 542 -24.02 15.11 11.41
C LEU A 542 -24.81 15.59 10.20
N ARG A 543 -25.99 15.02 10.00
CA ARG A 543 -26.85 15.27 8.86
C ARG A 543 -28.18 15.86 9.31
N LEU A 544 -28.52 17.03 8.77
CA LEU A 544 -29.84 17.64 8.89
C LEU A 544 -30.42 17.83 7.49
N ASP A 545 -31.55 17.19 7.20
CA ASP A 545 -32.24 17.31 5.91
C ASP A 545 -33.66 17.84 6.11
N TYR A 546 -34.13 18.68 5.20
CA TYR A 546 -35.53 19.07 5.09
C TYR A 546 -36.04 18.65 3.72
N GLY A 547 -36.90 17.64 3.70
CA GLY A 547 -37.49 17.07 2.48
C GLY A 547 -38.96 17.43 2.35
N ILE A 548 -39.42 17.66 1.14
CA ILE A 548 -40.82 17.95 0.79
C ILE A 548 -41.32 16.83 -0.11
N GLY A 549 -42.37 16.14 0.32
CA GLY A 549 -43.12 15.15 -0.45
C GLY A 549 -44.55 15.62 -0.75
N GLU A 550 -45.41 14.69 -1.18
CA GLU A 550 -46.82 14.98 -1.50
C GLU A 550 -47.63 15.45 -0.28
N GLU A 551 -47.35 14.88 0.91
CA GLU A 551 -48.06 15.21 2.15
C GLU A 551 -47.46 16.41 2.92
N GLY A 552 -46.43 17.06 2.37
CA GLY A 552 -45.78 18.23 2.95
C GLY A 552 -44.31 18.03 3.33
N GLY A 553 -43.81 18.91 4.20
CA GLY A 553 -42.40 18.97 4.58
C GLY A 553 -42.07 18.23 5.88
N GLN A 554 -40.92 17.57 5.90
CA GLN A 554 -40.40 16.83 7.06
C GLN A 554 -38.91 17.12 7.27
N ALA A 555 -38.49 17.19 8.54
CA ALA A 555 -37.09 17.34 8.92
C ALA A 555 -36.53 16.01 9.44
N TYR A 556 -35.30 15.69 9.03
CA TYR A 556 -34.58 14.48 9.41
C TYR A 556 -33.24 14.82 10.04
N PHE A 557 -32.92 14.15 11.13
CA PHE A 557 -31.60 14.20 11.76
C PHE A 557 -30.99 12.80 11.73
N SER A 558 -29.74 12.69 11.25
CA SER A 558 -29.07 11.40 11.08
C SER A 558 -27.54 11.55 11.21
N LEU A 559 -26.82 10.44 11.33
CA LEU A 559 -25.36 10.38 11.35
C LEU A 559 -24.86 9.73 10.05
N GLY A 560 -23.84 10.31 9.42
CA GLY A 560 -23.29 9.87 8.14
C GLY A 560 -23.98 10.49 6.92
N GLN A 561 -23.47 10.14 5.74
CA GLN A 561 -24.13 10.44 4.46
C GLN A 561 -25.36 9.56 4.26
N ALA A 562 -26.30 9.98 3.41
CA ALA A 562 -27.48 9.18 3.08
C ALA A 562 -27.14 7.88 2.34
N PHE A 563 -26.00 7.86 1.63
CA PHE A 563 -25.46 6.70 0.93
C PHE A 563 -23.98 6.84 0.56
#